data_AF-A0A967ID13-F1
#
_entry.id   AF-A0A967ID13-F1
#
_cell.length_a   1.000
_cell.length_b   1.000
_cell.length_c   1.000
_cell.angle_alpha   90.00
_cell.angle_beta   90.00
_cell.angle_gamma   90.00
#
_symmetry.space_group_name_H-M   'P 1'
#
loop_
_entity.id
_entity.type
_entity.pdbx_description
1 polymer ?
#
loop_
_entity_poly.entity_id
_entity_poly.type
_entity_poly.pdbx_seq_one_letter_code
_entity_poly.pdbx_strand_id
1 'polypeptide(L)' 'GNFKEKLRVMEQRSPMRRVITQEEVGKASLYLLSDLSSGVTGEIHYVDAGFNISAE' A
#
# COMPACT_ATOMS: atom_id res chain seq x y z
N GLY A 1 19.26 -4.42 -11.98
CA GLY A 1 18.19 -3.64 -11.31
C GLY A 1 18.34 -3.76 -9.82
N ASN A 2 18.51 -2.64 -9.11
CA ASN A 2 18.81 -2.66 -7.68
C ASN A 2 17.52 -2.53 -6.85
N PHE A 3 17.07 -3.63 -6.25
CA PHE A 3 15.87 -3.64 -5.41
C PHE A 3 15.96 -2.64 -4.24
N LYS A 4 17.14 -2.48 -3.64
CA LYS A 4 17.35 -1.52 -2.55
C LYS A 4 17.13 -0.07 -2.98
N GLU A 5 17.47 0.25 -4.22
CA GLU A 5 17.26 1.59 -4.78
C GLU A 5 15.76 1.88 -4.93
N LYS A 6 14.98 0.91 -5.41
CA LYS A 6 13.51 1.04 -5.48
C LYS A 6 12.88 1.26 -4.11
N LEU A 7 13.31 0.49 -3.09
CA LEU A 7 12.82 0.67 -1.72
C LEU A 7 13.15 2.07 -1.18
N ARG A 8 14.36 2.57 -1.45
CA ARG A 8 14.75 3.93 -1.05
C ARG A 8 13.90 5.00 -1.75
N VAL A 9 13.60 4.83 -3.03
CA VAL A 9 12.72 5.75 -3.77
C VAL A 9 11.31 5.73 -3.18
N MET A 10 10.77 4.55 -2.87
CA MET A 10 9.46 4.42 -2.22
C MET A 10 9.44 5.12 -0.86
N GLU A 11 10.41 4.84 0.00
CA GLU A 11 10.54 5.50 1.31
C GLU A 11 10.66 7.02 1.18
N GLN A 12 11.35 7.53 0.17
CA GLN A 12 11.51 8.97 -0.01
C GLN A 12 10.27 9.65 -0.58
N ARG A 13 9.55 9.00 -1.51
CA ARG A 13 8.44 9.65 -2.23
C ARG A 13 7.08 9.42 -1.60
N SER A 14 6.87 8.27 -0.96
CA SER A 14 5.61 7.98 -0.27
C SER A 14 5.29 9.01 0.81
N PRO A 15 4.04 9.48 0.95
CA PRO A 15 3.61 10.41 1.99
C PRO A 15 3.97 9.95 3.40
N MET A 16 3.89 8.65 3.67
CA MET A 16 4.23 8.09 4.98
C MET A 16 5.75 7.93 5.22
N ARG A 17 6.58 8.29 4.25
CA ARG A 17 8.05 8.27 4.31
C ARG A 17 8.64 6.93 4.77
N ARG A 18 8.03 5.83 4.35
CA ARG A 18 8.48 4.46 4.62
C ARG A 18 7.94 3.49 3.57
N VAL A 19 8.55 2.32 3.52
CA VAL A 19 8.02 1.18 2.77
C VAL A 19 6.86 0.56 3.55
N ILE A 20 5.87 0.05 2.82
CA ILE A 20 4.79 -0.74 3.39
C ILE A 20 5.32 -2.08 3.93
N THR A 21 4.68 -2.59 4.97
CA THR A 21 4.98 -3.92 5.53
C THR A 21 4.03 -4.98 4.99
N GLN A 22 4.45 -6.26 5.06
CA GLN A 22 3.59 -7.39 4.67
C GLN A 22 2.34 -7.48 5.57
N GLU A 23 2.48 -7.14 6.86
CA GLU A 23 1.37 -7.17 7.82
C GLU A 23 0.26 -6.19 7.44
N GLU A 24 0.60 -5.01 6.92
CA GLU A 24 -0.38 -4.02 6.48
C GLU A 24 -1.17 -4.51 5.25
N VAL A 25 -0.50 -5.17 4.31
CA VAL A 25 -1.17 -5.82 3.17
C VAL A 25 -2.10 -6.94 3.66
N GLY A 26 -1.66 -7.72 4.65
CA GLY A 26 -2.47 -8.77 5.28
C GLY A 26 -3.71 -8.22 5.98
N LYS A 27 -3.59 -7.10 6.72
CA LYS A 27 -4.71 -6.44 7.39
C LYS A 27 -5.73 -5.87 6.40
N ALA A 28 -5.28 -5.24 5.32
CA ALA A 28 -6.17 -4.76 4.27
C ALA A 28 -6.91 -5.92 3.57
N SER A 29 -6.20 -7.03 3.32
CA SER A 29 -6.81 -8.25 2.79
C SER A 29 -7.85 -8.83 3.75
N LEU A 30 -7.54 -8.87 5.04
CA LEU A 30 -8.47 -9.33 6.07
C LEU A 30 -9.72 -8.44 6.12
N TYR A 31 -9.57 -7.12 6.04
CA TYR A 31 -10.71 -6.20 5.94
C TYR A 31 -11.60 -6.58 4.75
N LEU A 32 -11.02 -6.71 3.55
CA LEU A 32 -11.75 -7.03 2.31
C LEU A 32 -12.41 -8.41 2.29
N LEU A 33 -11.87 -9.39 3.03
CA LEU A 33 -12.43 -10.74 3.14
C LEU A 33 -13.44 -10.89 4.28
N SER A 34 -13.52 -9.90 5.17
CA SER A 34 -14.40 -9.92 6.34
C SER A 34 -15.74 -9.24 6.06
N ASP A 35 -16.70 -9.43 6.96
CA ASP A 35 -18.00 -8.75 6.90
C ASP A 35 -17.89 -7.21 7.04
N LEU A 36 -16.74 -6.69 7.48
CA LEU A 36 -16.48 -5.25 7.62
C LEU A 36 -16.50 -4.53 6.28
N SER A 37 -16.22 -5.22 5.18
CA SER A 37 -16.24 -4.66 3.83
C SER A 37 -17.47 -5.12 3.02
N SER A 38 -18.57 -5.50 3.68
CA SER A 38 -19.76 -6.07 3.03
C SER A 38 -20.40 -5.19 1.95
N GLY A 39 -20.15 -3.87 1.96
CA GLY A 39 -20.60 -2.93 0.93
C GLY A 39 -19.53 -2.52 -0.09
N VAL A 40 -18.32 -3.11 -0.06
CA VAL A 40 -17.21 -2.72 -0.92
C VAL A 40 -17.02 -3.74 -2.05
N THR A 41 -17.09 -3.28 -3.30
CA THR A 41 -16.89 -4.13 -4.48
C THR A 41 -16.38 -3.31 -5.66
N GLY A 42 -15.63 -3.94 -6.58
CA GLY A 42 -15.13 -3.29 -7.80
C GLY A 42 -14.00 -2.27 -7.61
N GLU A 43 -13.49 -2.12 -6.39
CA GLU A 43 -12.49 -1.10 -6.04
C GLU A 43 -11.05 -1.58 -6.19
N ILE A 44 -10.14 -0.64 -6.50
CA ILE A 44 -8.69 -0.85 -6.41
C ILE A 44 -8.20 -0.24 -5.08
N HIS A 45 -7.89 -1.09 -4.11
CA HIS A 45 -7.44 -0.66 -2.79
C HIS A 45 -5.91 -0.61 -2.72
N TYR A 46 -5.33 0.60 -2.73
CA TYR A 46 -3.88 0.79 -2.66
C TYR A 46 -3.35 0.64 -1.22
N VAL A 47 -2.36 -0.23 -1.06
CA VAL A 47 -1.66 -0.47 0.22
C VAL A 47 -0.16 -0.32 -0.01
N ASP A 48 0.28 0.93 -0.14
CA ASP A 48 1.62 1.26 -0.64
C ASP A 48 2.26 2.48 0.05
N ALA A 49 1.75 2.82 1.24
CA ALA A 49 2.15 4.00 1.99
C ALA A 49 1.91 5.34 1.24
N GLY A 50 1.02 5.34 0.24
CA GLY A 50 0.63 6.49 -0.59
C GLY A 50 1.57 6.74 -1.78
N PHE A 51 2.38 5.75 -2.17
CA PHE A 51 3.31 5.87 -3.29
C PHE A 51 2.56 6.20 -4.60
N ASN A 52 1.42 5.56 -4.86
CA ASN A 52 0.62 5.73 -6.08
C ASN A 52 0.19 7.18 -6.39
N ILE A 53 -0.13 7.97 -5.36
CA ILE A 53 -0.57 9.37 -5.49
C ILE A 53 0.60 10.36 -5.42
N SER A 54 1.81 9.85 -5.22
CA SER A 54 3.03 10.67 -5.21
C SER A 54 3.38 11.00 -6.66
N ALA A 55 2.63 11.94 -7.25
CA ALA A 55 3.01 12.54 -8.52
C ALA A 55 4.34 13.29 -8.36
N GLU A 56 5.16 13.21 -9.39
CA GLU A 56 6.21 14.21 -9.67
C GLU A 56 5.61 15.27 -10.58
#